data_AF-A0AAX2UZ54-F1
#
_entry.id   AF-A0AAX2UZ54-F1
#
_cell.length_a   1.000
_cell.length_b   1.000
_cell.length_c   1.000
_cell.angle_alpha   90.00
_cell.angle_beta   90.00
_cell.angle_gamma   90.00
#
_symmetry.space_group_name_H-M   'P 1'
#
loop_
_entity.id
_entity.type
_entity.pdbx_description
1 polymer ?
#
loop_
_entity_poly.entity_id
_entity_poly.type
_entity_poly.pdbx_seq_one_letter_code
_entity_poly.pdbx_strand_id
1 'polypeptide(L)'
;HNYTVEEVKGSDATVTYDTMKANVTVTVKHDGTAKVLIATVGDIADKEFNNRVTPPDEPKFQPEKYVVSEEKFDITGDKLVDDDKELADKYADTNANPYADDA
;
A
#
# COMPACT_ATOMS: atom_id res chain seq x y z
N HIS A 1 31.05 0.38 -28.33
CA HIS A 1 29.99 1.35 -27.97
C HIS A 1 29.56 1.10 -26.56
N ASN A 2 29.36 2.16 -25.77
CA ASN A 2 28.89 2.04 -24.39
C ASN A 2 27.50 2.67 -24.29
N TYR A 3 26.59 1.97 -23.64
CA TYR A 3 25.21 2.38 -23.41
C TYR A 3 24.89 2.28 -21.93
N THR A 4 23.89 3.04 -21.51
CA THR A 4 23.35 2.97 -20.15
C THR A 4 21.89 2.55 -20.26
N VAL A 5 21.49 1.56 -19.48
CA VAL A 5 20.09 1.13 -19.34
C VAL A 5 19.66 1.44 -17.92
N GLU A 6 18.61 2.24 -17.78
CA GLU A 6 18.06 2.67 -16.49
C GLU A 6 16.54 2.54 -16.52
N GLU A 7 15.94 2.28 -15.36
CA GLU A 7 14.49 2.30 -15.20
C GLU A 7 13.99 3.74 -15.10
N VAL A 8 12.91 4.04 -15.82
CA VAL A 8 12.20 5.31 -15.68
C VAL A 8 11.17 5.16 -14.57
N LYS A 9 11.29 6.00 -13.52
CA LYS A 9 10.35 6.02 -12.40
C LYS A 9 8.91 6.24 -12.89
N GLY A 10 8.00 5.36 -12.48
CA GLY A 10 6.56 5.52 -12.71
C GLY A 10 5.89 6.47 -11.71
N SER A 11 4.56 6.57 -11.78
CA SER A 11 3.76 7.47 -10.94
C SER A 11 3.15 6.84 -9.70
N ASP A 12 3.27 5.52 -9.53
CA ASP A 12 2.66 4.81 -8.40
C ASP A 12 3.42 5.13 -7.10
N ALA A 13 2.74 5.75 -6.14
CA ALA A 13 3.32 6.13 -4.85
C ALA A 13 3.56 4.94 -3.92
N THR A 14 2.94 3.79 -4.17
CA THR A 14 3.14 2.56 -3.40
C THR A 14 4.37 1.78 -3.87
N VAL A 15 4.96 2.15 -5.00
CA VAL A 15 6.09 1.46 -5.61
C VAL A 15 7.38 2.26 -5.43
N THR A 16 8.36 1.62 -4.82
CA THR A 16 9.76 2.06 -4.88
C THR A 16 10.39 1.45 -6.12
N TYR A 17 10.69 2.29 -7.10
CA TYR A 17 11.36 1.94 -8.35
C TYR A 17 12.87 1.83 -8.16
N ASP A 18 13.51 0.94 -8.91
CA ASP A 18 14.96 0.74 -8.86
C ASP A 18 15.67 1.93 -9.51
N THR A 19 16.85 2.25 -8.96
CA THR A 19 17.72 3.34 -9.45
C THR A 19 18.99 2.80 -10.13
N MET A 20 19.07 1.48 -10.29
CA MET A 20 20.17 0.80 -10.95
C MET A 20 20.42 1.36 -12.36
N LYS A 21 21.70 1.47 -12.72
CA LYS A 21 22.14 1.82 -14.06
C LYS A 21 23.08 0.74 -14.59
N ALA A 22 22.61 -0.02 -15.56
CA ALA A 22 23.40 -1.05 -16.21
C ALA A 22 24.28 -0.40 -17.29
N ASN A 23 25.60 -0.55 -17.15
CA ASN A 23 26.56 -0.14 -18.16
C ASN A 23 26.75 -1.27 -19.17
N VAL A 24 26.31 -1.06 -20.40
CA VAL A 24 26.31 -2.07 -21.46
C VAL A 24 27.39 -1.74 -22.49
N THR A 25 28.36 -2.63 -22.64
CA THR A 25 29.38 -2.52 -23.69
C THR A 25 28.97 -3.37 -24.89
N VAL A 26 28.81 -2.76 -26.06
CA VAL A 26 28.59 -3.46 -27.34
C VAL A 26 29.84 -3.35 -28.18
N THR A 27 30.40 -4.49 -28.56
CA THR A 27 31.56 -4.58 -29.45
C THR A 27 31.07 -4.89 -30.86
N VAL A 28 31.42 -4.05 -31.83
CA VAL A 28 31.12 -4.29 -33.25
C VAL A 28 32.43 -4.68 -33.95
N LYS A 29 32.42 -5.81 -34.67
CA LYS A 29 33.56 -6.31 -35.44
C LYS A 29 33.14 -6.58 -36.87
N HIS A 30 34.03 -6.31 -37.81
CA HIS A 30 33.85 -6.74 -39.20
C HIS A 30 34.44 -8.15 -39.36
N ASP A 31 33.60 -9.11 -39.76
CA ASP A 31 34.09 -10.40 -40.22
C ASP A 31 34.49 -10.27 -41.69
N GLY A 32 35.81 -10.11 -41.90
CA GLY A 32 36.42 -9.95 -43.22
C GLY A 32 36.18 -11.11 -44.18
N THR A 33 35.79 -12.28 -43.67
CA THR A 33 35.48 -13.46 -44.47
C THR A 33 34.02 -13.43 -44.96
N ALA A 34 33.12 -12.98 -44.09
CA ALA A 34 31.69 -12.95 -44.36
C ALA A 34 31.19 -11.63 -44.98
N LYS A 35 32.00 -10.54 -44.96
CA LYS A 35 31.55 -9.15 -45.25
C LYS A 35 30.36 -8.73 -44.39
N VAL A 36 30.30 -9.24 -43.15
CA VAL A 36 29.22 -8.99 -42.18
C VAL A 36 29.77 -8.24 -40.97
N LEU A 37 28.95 -7.36 -40.40
CA LEU A 37 29.21 -6.75 -39.11
C LEU A 37 28.57 -7.59 -38.00
N ILE A 38 29.38 -8.01 -37.03
CA ILE A 38 28.94 -8.75 -35.86
C ILE A 38 28.92 -7.79 -34.67
N ALA A 39 27.78 -7.72 -33.97
CA ALA A 39 27.65 -7.00 -32.72
C ALA A 39 27.54 -8.00 -31.56
N THR A 40 28.37 -7.83 -30.54
CA THR A 40 28.35 -8.66 -29.34
C THR A 40 28.16 -7.77 -28.12
N VAL A 41 27.15 -8.10 -27.32
CA VAL A 41 26.94 -7.47 -26.01
C VAL A 41 27.90 -8.13 -25.02
N GLY A 42 28.66 -7.31 -24.30
CA GLY A 42 29.54 -7.77 -23.22
C GLY A 42 28.75 -8.19 -21.99
N ASP A 43 29.43 -8.82 -21.04
CA ASP A 43 28.81 -9.24 -19.78
C ASP A 43 28.36 -8.03 -18.96
N ILE A 44 27.15 -8.13 -18.42
CA ILE A 44 26.53 -7.12 -17.57
C ILE A 44 26.28 -7.80 -16.22
N ALA A 45 26.78 -7.16 -15.15
CA ALA A 45 26.74 -7.72 -13.80
C ALA A 45 25.31 -7.90 -13.28
N ASP A 46 24.42 -6.97 -13.59
CA ASP A 46 23.02 -6.99 -13.19
C ASP A 46 22.12 -6.62 -14.38
N LYS A 47 21.03 -7.36 -14.54
CA LYS A 47 20.10 -7.28 -15.68
C LYS A 47 18.64 -7.16 -15.22
N GLU A 48 18.40 -7.04 -13.92
CA GLU A 48 17.07 -6.98 -13.34
C GLU A 48 16.88 -5.66 -12.58
N PHE A 49 15.68 -5.07 -12.68
CA PHE A 49 15.29 -3.93 -11.86
C PHE A 49 14.45 -4.43 -10.68
N ASN A 50 14.90 -4.16 -9.46
CA ASN A 50 14.35 -4.69 -8.22
C ASN A 50 13.38 -3.71 -7.56
N ASN A 51 12.16 -3.67 -8.05
CA ASN A 51 11.10 -2.79 -7.53
C ASN A 51 10.42 -3.38 -6.30
N ARG A 52 9.97 -2.52 -5.38
CA ARG A 52 9.26 -2.93 -4.17
C ARG A 52 7.92 -2.23 -4.04
N VAL A 53 6.86 -3.01 -3.89
CA VAL A 53 5.53 -2.52 -3.53
C VAL A 53 5.40 -2.44 -2.01
N THR A 54 4.82 -1.35 -1.51
CA THR A 54 4.48 -1.18 -0.10
C THR A 54 2.96 -1.30 0.05
N PRO A 55 2.45 -2.38 0.67
CA PRO A 55 1.03 -2.52 0.97
C PRO A 55 0.55 -1.39 1.89
N PRO A 56 -0.74 -1.04 1.84
CA PRO A 56 -1.32 -0.13 2.82
C PRO A 56 -1.25 -0.72 4.23
N ASP A 57 -1.21 0.16 5.24
CA ASP A 57 -1.31 -0.25 6.62
C ASP A 57 -2.66 -0.92 6.90
N GLU A 58 -2.65 -1.93 7.77
CA GLU A 58 -3.87 -2.59 8.19
C GLU A 58 -4.81 -1.59 8.90
N PRO A 59 -6.09 -1.50 8.49
CA PRO A 59 -7.03 -0.61 9.15
C PRO A 59 -7.18 -1.02 10.62
N LYS A 60 -7.05 -0.06 11.53
CA LYS A 60 -7.35 -0.31 12.94
C LYS A 60 -8.86 -0.48 13.10
N PHE A 61 -9.27 -1.70 13.46
CA PHE A 61 -10.65 -1.99 13.82
C PHE A 61 -11.06 -1.12 15.02
N GLN A 62 -12.11 -0.34 14.83
CA GLN A 62 -12.68 0.55 15.84
C GLN A 62 -14.16 0.15 16.04
N PRO A 63 -14.45 -0.84 16.90
CA PRO A 63 -15.82 -1.27 17.12
C PRO A 63 -16.62 -0.19 17.84
N GLU A 64 -17.85 0.01 17.40
CA GLU A 64 -18.84 0.84 18.08
C GLU A 64 -19.76 -0.06 18.91
N LYS A 65 -20.00 0.31 20.18
CA LYS A 65 -20.93 -0.40 21.06
C LYS A 65 -22.20 0.43 21.23
N TYR A 66 -23.34 -0.14 20.83
CA TYR A 66 -24.66 0.43 21.06
C TYR A 66 -25.29 -0.25 22.28
N VAL A 67 -25.51 0.48 23.37
CA VAL A 67 -26.23 -0.01 24.55
C VAL A 67 -27.70 0.31 24.38
N VAL A 68 -28.51 -0.68 23.98
CA VAL A 68 -29.95 -0.50 23.68
C VAL A 68 -30.84 -0.97 24.84
N SER A 69 -30.24 -1.33 25.99
CA SER A 69 -30.94 -1.93 27.13
C SER A 69 -31.37 -0.94 28.22
N GLU A 70 -30.96 0.33 28.13
CA GLU A 70 -31.40 1.36 29.08
C GLU A 70 -32.64 2.11 28.57
N GLU A 71 -33.53 2.47 29.48
CA GLU A 71 -34.88 3.07 29.31
C GLU A 71 -34.94 4.39 28.50
N LYS A 72 -33.80 4.87 27.97
CA LYS A 72 -33.72 6.07 27.14
C LYS A 72 -33.99 5.82 25.65
N PHE A 73 -34.08 4.56 25.22
CA PHE A 73 -34.44 4.19 23.84
C PHE A 73 -35.90 3.73 23.79
N ASP A 74 -36.74 4.46 23.04
CA ASP A 74 -38.10 4.00 22.78
C ASP A 74 -38.08 2.82 21.81
N ILE A 75 -38.13 1.61 22.35
CA ILE A 75 -38.22 0.36 21.58
C ILE A 75 -39.66 0.06 21.11
N THR A 76 -40.63 0.88 21.53
CA THR A 76 -42.07 0.68 21.33
C THR A 76 -42.70 1.65 20.32
N GLY A 77 -42.02 2.72 19.92
CA GLY A 77 -42.30 3.49 18.71
C GLY A 77 -43.26 4.68 18.82
N ASP A 78 -43.49 5.24 20.02
CA ASP A 78 -44.41 6.37 20.22
C ASP A 78 -43.68 7.73 20.40
N LYS A 79 -42.36 7.73 20.60
CA LYS A 79 -41.48 8.90 20.70
C LYS A 79 -40.20 8.70 19.88
N LEU A 80 -39.96 9.63 18.97
CA LEU A 80 -38.66 9.79 18.34
C LEU A 80 -37.66 10.23 19.42
N VAL A 81 -36.59 9.46 19.60
CA VAL A 81 -35.45 9.87 20.41
C VAL A 81 -34.90 11.17 19.80
N ASP A 82 -34.47 12.13 20.63
CA ASP A 82 -33.67 13.27 20.15
C ASP A 82 -32.27 12.73 19.79
N ASP A 83 -32.21 12.06 18.65
CA ASP A 83 -31.02 11.41 18.08
C ASP A 83 -29.91 12.45 17.79
N ASP A 84 -30.27 13.75 17.80
CA ASP A 84 -29.38 14.88 17.54
C ASP A 84 -28.45 15.19 18.73
N LYS A 85 -28.63 14.53 19.88
CA LYS A 85 -27.70 14.61 21.01
C LYS A 85 -26.78 13.40 21.06
N GLU A 86 -26.02 13.23 19.99
CA GLU A 86 -24.94 12.26 19.94
C GLU A 86 -23.98 12.45 21.12
N LEU A 87 -23.47 11.33 21.64
CA LEU A 87 -22.46 11.29 22.70
C LEU A 87 -21.24 12.14 22.30
N ALA A 88 -20.74 12.97 23.22
CA ALA A 88 -19.61 13.87 22.93
C ALA A 88 -18.31 13.09 22.65
N ASP A 89 -18.14 11.92 23.27
CA ASP A 89 -17.12 10.94 22.92
C ASP A 89 -17.70 9.53 23.04
N LYS A 90 -18.13 8.98 21.90
CA LYS A 90 -18.73 7.65 21.79
C LYS A 90 -17.88 6.51 22.40
N TYR A 91 -16.56 6.65 22.48
CA TYR A 91 -15.68 5.62 23.04
C TYR A 91 -15.57 5.71 24.56
N ALA A 92 -15.40 6.92 25.11
CA ALA A 92 -15.33 7.11 26.55
C ALA A 92 -16.69 6.83 27.21
N ASP A 93 -17.77 7.28 26.57
CA ASP A 93 -19.11 7.28 27.16
C ASP A 93 -19.75 5.87 27.19
N THR A 94 -19.40 4.97 26.26
CA THR A 94 -19.96 3.60 26.19
C THR A 94 -19.09 2.53 26.84
N ASN A 95 -17.84 2.85 27.18
CA ASN A 95 -16.86 1.93 27.75
C ASN A 95 -16.81 1.94 29.30
N ALA A 96 -17.69 2.70 29.95
CA ALA A 96 -17.88 2.64 31.40
C ALA A 96 -18.55 1.30 31.79
N ASN A 97 -17.72 0.29 32.08
CA ASN A 97 -18.07 -1.05 32.59
C ASN A 97 -19.00 -1.93 31.72
N PRO A 98 -18.44 -2.70 30.76
CA PRO A 98 -19.20 -3.71 30.02
C PRO A 98 -19.53 -5.00 30.78
N TYR A 99 -18.95 -5.22 31.97
CA TYR A 99 -19.05 -6.49 32.74
C TYR A 99 -19.26 -6.29 34.24
N ALA A 100 -19.98 -5.24 34.67
CA ALA A 100 -20.42 -5.16 36.06
C ALA A 100 -21.57 -6.18 36.28
N ASP A 101 -21.21 -7.46 36.36
CA ASP A 101 -22.07 -8.52 36.89
C ASP A 101 -21.93 -8.50 38.42
N ASP A 102 -22.97 -8.03 39.11
CA ASP A 102 -23.07 -8.15 40.56
C ASP A 102 -23.59 -9.56 40.89
N ALA A 103 -22.76 -10.34 41.60
CA ALA A 103 -23.00 -11.74 41.99
C ALA A 103 -24.18 -11.97 42.94
#